data_AF-A0A438GR90-F1
#
_entry.id   AF-A0A438GR90-F1
#
_cell.length_a   1.000
_cell.length_b   1.000
_cell.length_c   1.000
_cell.angle_alpha   90.00
_cell.angle_beta   90.00
_cell.angle_gamma   90.00
#
_symmetry.space_group_name_H-M   'P 1'
#
loop_
_entity.id
_entity.type
_entity.pdbx_description
1 polymer ?
#
loop_
_entity_poly.entity_id
_entity_poly.type
_entity_poly.pdbx_seq_one_letter_code
_entity_poly.pdbx_strand_id
1 'polypeptide(L)'
;MLQVWCGKLPKNFIVPKSAEKILFCGWRRDMEDMIMVLDAFLANGSELWMFNDVPEKERERKLIDGGLDINRLLNITLVNREGNAVIRRHLESLPLESFDSILILADESVEDSAIQADSRSLATLLLIRDIQAKRLPYREAMVTQGHRGSFSQGSWIGEMQQASDKSVIISEILDPRTKNLLSMSKISDYVLSNELVSMALAMVAEDRQINDVLEELFAEEGNEMQIRQANLYLREGEELSFYEIILRARQRREIVIGYRQSSAERAIINPQPKTRNRGGH
;
A
#
# COMPACT_ATOMS: atom_id res chain seq x y z
N MET A 1 9.03 -43.42 1.21
CA MET A 1 9.09 -42.39 0.16
C MET A 1 7.70 -41.77 0.08
N LEU A 2 7.47 -40.59 0.66
CA LEU A 2 6.16 -39.94 0.66
C LEU A 2 5.87 -39.43 -0.75
N GLN A 3 4.91 -40.05 -1.44
CA GLN A 3 4.40 -39.57 -2.73
C GLN A 3 3.55 -38.32 -2.46
N VAL A 4 4.13 -37.15 -2.68
CA VAL A 4 3.39 -35.89 -2.64
C VAL A 4 2.74 -35.69 -4.01
N TRP A 5 1.41 -35.74 -4.06
CA TRP A 5 0.66 -35.59 -5.30
C TRP A 5 0.59 -34.12 -5.71
N CYS A 6 1.08 -33.80 -6.91
CA CYS A 6 1.18 -32.43 -7.42
C CYS A 6 -0.21 -31.74 -7.57
N GLY A 7 -1.30 -32.50 -7.60
CA GLY A 7 -2.65 -31.98 -7.87
C GLY A 7 -2.74 -31.24 -9.22
N LYS A 8 -3.92 -30.74 -9.55
CA LYS A 8 -4.11 -29.80 -10.68
C LYS A 8 -4.57 -28.46 -10.12
N LEU A 9 -4.11 -27.36 -10.71
CA LEU A 9 -4.59 -26.03 -10.33
C LEU A 9 -6.11 -25.92 -10.53
N PRO A 10 -6.86 -25.39 -9.56
CA PRO A 10 -8.31 -25.22 -9.68
C PRO A 10 -8.69 -24.18 -10.74
N LYS A 11 -7.86 -23.14 -10.94
CA LYS A 11 -8.06 -22.06 -11.92
C LYS A 11 -6.74 -21.73 -12.62
N ASN A 12 -6.73 -21.75 -13.95
CA ASN A 12 -5.51 -21.51 -14.74
C ASN A 12 -5.60 -20.25 -15.62
N PHE A 13 -6.22 -19.18 -15.09
CA PHE A 13 -6.25 -17.88 -15.75
C PHE A 13 -5.34 -16.88 -15.02
N ILE A 14 -4.82 -15.94 -15.81
CA ILE A 14 -4.08 -14.76 -15.37
C ILE A 14 -5.15 -13.71 -15.04
N VAL A 15 -5.13 -13.17 -13.82
CA VAL A 15 -5.97 -12.02 -13.46
C VAL A 15 -5.25 -10.78 -13.99
N PRO A 16 -5.84 -10.02 -14.93
CA PRO A 16 -5.23 -8.78 -15.39
C PRO A 16 -5.16 -7.77 -14.24
N LYS A 17 -4.06 -7.01 -14.15
CA LYS A 17 -3.98 -5.88 -13.22
C LYS A 17 -5.07 -4.86 -13.61
N SER A 18 -5.82 -4.36 -12.63
CA SER A 18 -6.79 -3.28 -12.82
C SER A 18 -6.09 -1.93 -12.75
N ALA A 19 -6.62 -0.92 -13.43
CA ALA A 19 -6.17 0.45 -13.23
C ALA A 19 -6.40 0.88 -11.78
N GLU A 20 -5.43 1.61 -11.23
CA GLU A 20 -5.42 2.08 -9.85
C GLU A 20 -5.38 3.62 -9.81
N LYS A 21 -5.96 4.21 -8.76
CA LYS A 21 -5.92 5.65 -8.50
C LYS A 21 -5.15 5.92 -7.23
N ILE A 22 -3.97 6.54 -7.38
CA ILE A 22 -3.05 6.81 -6.29
C ILE A 22 -2.98 8.32 -6.04
N LEU A 23 -2.90 8.72 -4.76
CA LEU A 23 -2.67 10.11 -4.35
C LEU A 23 -1.32 10.24 -3.64
N PHE A 24 -0.47 11.14 -4.11
CA PHE A 24 0.69 11.66 -3.38
C PHE A 24 0.32 12.98 -2.70
N CYS A 25 0.52 13.04 -1.39
CA CYS A 25 0.38 14.24 -0.58
C CYS A 25 1.78 14.72 -0.16
N GLY A 26 2.19 15.89 -0.65
CA GLY A 26 3.54 16.44 -0.48
C GLY A 26 4.35 16.44 -1.79
N TRP A 27 5.41 17.25 -1.82
CA TRP A 27 6.43 17.20 -2.87
C TRP A 27 7.73 16.66 -2.25
N ARG A 28 7.98 15.36 -2.42
CA ARG A 28 9.19 14.72 -1.91
C ARG A 28 10.40 15.08 -2.76
N ARG A 29 11.60 15.06 -2.18
CA ARG A 29 12.84 15.05 -2.99
C ARG A 29 12.87 13.82 -3.91
N ASP A 30 13.35 14.02 -5.15
CA ASP A 30 13.48 12.99 -6.18
C ASP A 30 12.15 12.24 -6.43
N MET A 31 11.01 12.97 -6.40
CA MET A 31 9.68 12.38 -6.58
C MET A 31 9.49 11.76 -7.96
N GLU A 32 10.22 12.26 -8.96
CA GLU A 32 10.31 11.69 -10.31
C GLU A 32 10.68 10.20 -10.32
N ASP A 33 11.58 9.76 -9.44
CA ASP A 33 11.97 8.35 -9.33
C ASP A 33 10.78 7.49 -8.89
N MET A 34 10.01 7.98 -7.91
CA MET A 34 8.79 7.29 -7.47
C MET A 34 7.74 7.24 -8.58
N ILE A 35 7.62 8.31 -9.37
CA ILE A 35 6.68 8.36 -10.50
C ILE A 35 7.07 7.34 -11.58
N MET A 36 8.36 7.25 -11.93
CA MET A 36 8.87 6.27 -12.89
C MET A 36 8.61 4.84 -12.42
N VAL A 37 8.88 4.55 -11.14
CA VAL A 37 8.57 3.24 -10.54
C VAL A 37 7.06 2.97 -10.64
N LEU A 38 6.19 3.90 -10.23
CA LEU A 38 4.75 3.68 -10.34
C LEU A 38 4.28 3.46 -11.79
N ASP A 39 4.82 4.19 -12.76
CA ASP A 39 4.47 4.00 -14.17
C ASP A 39 4.81 2.58 -14.63
N ALA A 40 5.94 2.03 -14.20
CA ALA A 40 6.33 0.68 -14.59
C ALA A 40 5.47 -0.43 -13.94
N PHE A 41 5.02 -0.21 -12.70
CA PHE A 41 4.33 -1.24 -11.92
C PHE A 41 2.80 -1.26 -12.12
N LEU A 42 2.18 -0.11 -12.38
CA LEU A 42 0.72 0.02 -12.46
C LEU A 42 0.16 -0.39 -13.82
N ALA A 43 -1.11 -0.80 -13.85
CA ALA A 43 -1.79 -1.13 -15.10
C ALA A 43 -2.03 0.12 -15.94
N ASN A 44 -2.06 -0.04 -17.26
CA ASN A 44 -2.44 1.04 -18.17
C ASN A 44 -3.83 1.62 -17.84
N GLY A 45 -3.92 2.94 -17.85
CA GLY A 45 -5.11 3.71 -17.48
C GLY A 45 -5.16 4.07 -15.99
N SER A 46 -4.08 3.82 -15.24
CA SER A 46 -3.97 4.25 -13.85
C SER A 46 -3.78 5.76 -13.75
N GLU A 47 -4.11 6.32 -12.60
CA GLU A 47 -4.03 7.76 -12.34
C GLU A 47 -3.15 8.03 -11.12
N LEU A 48 -2.19 8.94 -11.26
CA LEU A 48 -1.41 9.46 -10.14
C LEU A 48 -1.77 10.92 -9.89
N TRP A 49 -2.42 11.18 -8.76
CA TRP A 49 -2.76 12.51 -8.31
C TRP A 49 -1.65 13.07 -7.43
N MET A 50 -1.18 14.27 -7.74
CA MET A 50 -0.16 14.97 -6.95
C MET A 50 -0.78 16.19 -6.27
N PHE A 51 -0.85 16.15 -4.94
CA PHE A 51 -1.39 17.21 -4.10
C PHE A 51 -0.31 17.82 -3.20
N ASN A 52 0.11 19.04 -3.52
CA ASN A 52 1.17 19.78 -2.83
C ASN A 52 1.09 21.29 -3.17
N ASP A 53 1.92 22.09 -2.52
CA ASP A 53 1.92 23.56 -2.63
C ASP A 53 2.81 24.09 -3.76
N VAL A 54 3.52 23.21 -4.48
CA VAL A 54 4.28 23.59 -5.69
C VAL A 54 3.29 24.02 -6.78
N PRO A 55 3.42 25.23 -7.33
CA PRO A 55 2.54 25.71 -8.39
C PRO A 55 2.58 24.80 -9.61
N GLU A 56 1.41 24.49 -10.20
CA GLU A 56 1.30 23.54 -11.32
C GLU A 56 2.25 23.86 -12.49
N LYS A 57 2.44 25.15 -12.78
CA LYS A 57 3.34 25.64 -13.85
C LYS A 57 4.81 25.31 -13.64
N GLU A 58 5.23 25.06 -12.40
CA GLU A 58 6.62 24.75 -12.05
C GLU A 58 6.87 23.24 -11.95
N ARG A 59 5.82 22.44 -11.78
CA ARG A 59 5.93 20.99 -11.56
C ARG A 59 6.55 20.29 -12.75
N GLU A 60 6.06 20.58 -13.94
CA GLU A 60 6.59 19.98 -15.18
C GLU A 60 8.09 20.26 -15.33
N ARG A 61 8.51 21.51 -15.08
CA ARG A 61 9.94 21.87 -15.09
C ARG A 61 10.73 21.07 -14.05
N LYS A 62 10.28 21.01 -12.78
CA LYS A 62 10.99 20.26 -11.73
C LYS A 62 11.13 18.77 -12.08
N LEU A 63 10.09 18.16 -12.65
CA LEU A 63 10.12 16.75 -13.07
C LEU A 63 11.08 16.53 -14.25
N ILE A 64 11.07 17.41 -15.25
CA ILE A 64 12.00 17.34 -16.39
C ILE A 64 13.46 17.54 -15.93
N ASP A 65 13.70 18.49 -15.03
CA ASP A 65 15.03 18.74 -14.46
C ASP A 65 15.55 17.51 -13.69
N GLY A 66 14.65 16.75 -13.06
CA GLY A 66 14.92 15.44 -12.43
C GLY A 66 15.07 14.27 -13.42
N GLY A 67 14.83 14.49 -14.71
CA GLY A 67 14.99 13.49 -15.77
C GLY A 67 13.70 12.78 -16.20
N LEU A 68 12.54 13.16 -15.66
CA LEU A 68 11.25 12.60 -16.05
C LEU A 68 10.60 13.38 -17.21
N ASP A 69 10.41 12.72 -18.34
CA ASP A 69 9.56 13.20 -19.43
C ASP A 69 8.14 12.63 -19.30
N ILE A 70 7.21 13.48 -18.90
CA ILE A 70 5.80 13.14 -18.66
C ILE A 70 5.14 12.53 -19.91
N ASN A 71 5.57 12.92 -21.11
CA ASN A 71 5.01 12.41 -22.37
C ASN A 71 5.41 10.96 -22.67
N ARG A 72 6.40 10.42 -21.95
CA ARG A 72 6.90 9.05 -22.11
C ARG A 72 6.28 8.06 -21.13
N LEU A 73 5.46 8.54 -20.19
CA LEU A 73 4.69 7.69 -19.30
C LEU A 73 3.73 6.80 -20.12
N LEU A 74 3.72 5.51 -19.81
CA LEU A 74 2.98 4.51 -20.59
C LEU A 74 1.68 4.07 -19.92
N ASN A 75 1.67 3.99 -18.59
CA ASN A 75 0.59 3.38 -17.83
C ASN A 75 -0.19 4.37 -16.97
N ILE A 76 0.47 5.42 -16.47
CA ILE A 76 -0.14 6.41 -15.57
C ILE A 76 -0.43 7.75 -16.25
N THR A 77 -1.53 8.38 -15.85
CA THR A 77 -1.81 9.80 -16.15
C THR A 77 -1.62 10.65 -14.90
N LEU A 78 -0.88 11.75 -15.02
CA LEU A 78 -0.65 12.68 -13.92
C LEU A 78 -1.81 13.68 -13.77
N VAL A 79 -2.33 13.82 -12.55
CA VAL A 79 -3.37 14.80 -12.20
C VAL A 79 -2.84 15.75 -11.13
N ASN A 80 -2.64 17.01 -11.50
CA ASN A 80 -2.11 18.03 -10.58
C ASN A 80 -3.22 18.71 -9.76
N ARG A 81 -2.99 18.84 -8.46
CA ARG A 81 -3.80 19.66 -7.56
C ARG A 81 -2.89 20.49 -6.65
N GLU A 82 -3.09 21.80 -6.65
CA GLU A 82 -2.38 22.72 -5.77
C GLU A 82 -3.11 22.86 -4.45
N GLY A 83 -2.39 22.76 -3.33
CA GLY A 83 -2.95 22.92 -2.01
C GLY A 83 -1.98 22.54 -0.91
N ASN A 84 -2.44 22.65 0.34
CA ASN A 84 -1.60 22.40 1.51
C ASN A 84 -2.19 21.21 2.27
N ALA A 85 -1.40 20.16 2.41
CA ALA A 85 -1.76 18.89 3.05
C ALA A 85 -2.20 19.03 4.51
N VAL A 86 -1.76 20.07 5.23
CA VAL A 86 -2.20 20.30 6.62
C VAL A 86 -3.46 21.18 6.73
N ILE A 87 -4.03 21.64 5.61
CA ILE A 87 -5.24 22.46 5.60
C ILE A 87 -6.46 21.62 5.19
N ARG A 88 -7.36 21.36 6.17
CA ARG A 88 -8.59 20.58 5.97
C ARG A 88 -9.37 20.98 4.72
N ARG A 89 -9.65 22.28 4.54
CA ARG A 89 -10.44 22.80 3.40
C ARG A 89 -9.84 22.43 2.04
N HIS A 90 -8.51 22.34 1.93
CA HIS A 90 -7.86 21.98 0.67
C HIS A 90 -7.98 20.48 0.42
N LEU A 91 -7.76 19.64 1.43
CA LEU A 91 -7.98 18.19 1.36
C LEU A 91 -9.45 17.83 1.06
N GLU A 92 -10.41 18.60 1.59
CA GLU A 92 -11.84 18.41 1.32
C GLU A 92 -12.20 18.64 -0.16
N SER A 93 -11.37 19.31 -0.95
CA SER A 93 -11.61 19.42 -2.39
C SER A 93 -11.33 18.12 -3.16
N LEU A 94 -10.60 17.18 -2.55
CA LEU A 94 -10.18 15.93 -3.18
C LEU A 94 -11.24 14.82 -3.01
N PRO A 95 -11.37 13.91 -3.99
CA PRO A 95 -12.23 12.74 -3.90
C PRO A 95 -11.52 11.62 -3.10
N LEU A 96 -11.25 11.87 -1.82
CA LEU A 96 -10.44 11.03 -0.93
C LEU A 96 -10.91 9.56 -0.84
N GLU A 97 -12.18 9.28 -1.12
CA GLU A 97 -12.78 7.95 -1.07
C GLU A 97 -12.63 7.16 -2.38
N SER A 98 -12.12 7.80 -3.44
CA SER A 98 -11.93 7.18 -4.75
C SER A 98 -10.50 6.66 -4.99
N PHE A 99 -9.57 6.99 -4.09
CA PHE A 99 -8.19 6.53 -4.18
C PHE A 99 -8.06 5.12 -3.59
N ASP A 100 -7.40 4.24 -4.32
CA ASP A 100 -7.04 2.91 -3.83
C ASP A 100 -5.97 3.02 -2.73
N SER A 101 -4.99 3.92 -2.95
CA SER A 101 -3.91 4.21 -2.03
C SER A 101 -3.58 5.70 -1.95
N ILE A 102 -3.29 6.18 -0.74
CA ILE A 102 -2.83 7.54 -0.47
C ILE A 102 -1.46 7.47 0.21
N LEU A 103 -0.44 8.08 -0.39
CA LEU A 103 0.90 8.20 0.18
C LEU A 103 1.08 9.64 0.70
N ILE A 104 1.37 9.76 1.98
CA ILE A 104 1.72 11.02 2.63
C ILE A 104 3.24 11.04 2.76
N LEU A 105 3.87 11.86 1.93
CA LEU A 105 5.31 11.93 1.77
C LEU A 105 5.88 13.06 2.62
N ALA A 106 7.11 12.90 3.11
CA ALA A 106 7.83 14.02 3.69
C ALA A 106 8.06 15.06 2.58
N ASP A 107 7.74 16.32 2.87
CA ASP A 107 7.87 17.40 1.90
C ASP A 107 9.29 17.96 1.94
N GLU A 108 9.90 18.12 0.75
CA GLU A 108 11.27 18.61 0.55
C GLU A 108 11.57 19.87 1.38
N SER A 109 10.57 20.74 1.55
CA SER A 109 10.70 22.00 2.30
C SER A 109 10.94 21.85 3.81
N VAL A 110 10.64 20.68 4.39
CA VAL A 110 10.71 20.41 5.83
C VAL A 110 11.44 19.11 6.17
N GLU A 111 11.93 18.37 5.17
CA GLU A 111 12.65 17.10 5.32
C GLU A 111 13.89 17.22 6.24
N ASP A 112 14.54 18.40 6.29
CA ASP A 112 15.71 18.65 7.14
C ASP A 112 15.40 18.57 8.65
N SER A 113 14.12 18.66 9.02
CA SER A 113 13.66 18.47 10.39
C SER A 113 12.67 17.32 10.47
N ALA A 114 13.17 16.12 10.79
CA ALA A 114 12.37 14.91 10.93
C ALA A 114 11.13 15.11 11.83
N ILE A 115 11.25 15.87 12.92
CA ILE A 115 10.13 16.17 13.83
C ILE A 115 9.04 17.00 13.13
N GLN A 116 9.42 17.99 12.31
CA GLN A 116 8.46 18.82 11.58
C GLN A 116 7.82 18.07 10.42
N ALA A 117 8.61 17.29 9.66
CA ALA A 117 8.11 16.43 8.61
C ALA A 117 7.08 15.43 9.16
N ASP A 118 7.44 14.68 10.20
CA ASP A 118 6.56 13.71 10.86
C ASP A 118 5.27 14.36 11.38
N SER A 119 5.38 15.53 12.02
CA SER A 119 4.22 16.27 12.53
C SER A 119 3.23 16.62 11.42
N ARG A 120 3.74 17.05 10.24
CA ARG A 120 2.91 17.36 9.07
C ARG A 120 2.31 16.12 8.45
N SER A 121 3.07 15.03 8.33
CA SER A 121 2.56 13.76 7.81
C SER A 121 1.43 13.22 8.68
N LEU A 122 1.60 13.27 10.00
CA LEU A 122 0.57 12.86 10.96
C LEU A 122 -0.65 13.77 10.97
N ALA A 123 -0.46 15.09 10.88
CA ALA A 123 -1.57 16.01 10.77
C ALA A 123 -2.40 15.73 9.51
N THR A 124 -1.73 15.54 8.36
CA THR A 124 -2.36 15.20 7.07
C THR A 124 -3.13 13.88 7.17
N LEU A 125 -2.53 12.85 7.77
CA LEU A 125 -3.14 11.55 7.98
C LEU A 125 -4.44 11.66 8.79
N LEU A 126 -4.37 12.31 9.95
CA LEU A 126 -5.52 12.48 10.83
C LEU A 126 -6.63 13.28 10.16
N LEU A 127 -6.27 14.32 9.37
CA LEU A 127 -7.23 15.10 8.60
C LEU A 127 -7.92 14.27 7.52
N ILE A 128 -7.18 13.48 6.73
CA ILE A 128 -7.77 12.62 5.70
C ILE A 128 -8.74 11.62 6.33
N ARG A 129 -8.34 10.94 7.41
CA ARG A 129 -9.21 9.97 8.11
C ARG A 129 -10.44 10.63 8.70
N ASP A 130 -10.31 11.80 9.32
CA ASP A 130 -11.46 12.57 9.84
C ASP A 130 -12.40 13.04 8.73
N ILE A 131 -11.87 13.48 7.57
CA ILE A 131 -12.69 13.87 6.42
C ILE A 131 -13.44 12.66 5.86
N GLN A 132 -12.76 11.53 5.65
CA GLN A 132 -13.38 10.30 5.17
C GLN A 132 -14.47 9.82 6.14
N ALA A 133 -14.19 9.78 7.44
CA ALA A 133 -15.16 9.39 8.48
C ALA A 133 -16.40 10.30 8.47
N LYS A 134 -16.23 11.63 8.36
CA LYS A 134 -17.37 12.57 8.29
C LYS A 134 -18.20 12.43 7.00
N ARG A 135 -17.60 11.94 5.91
CA ARG A 135 -18.31 11.66 4.65
C ARG A 135 -19.03 10.31 4.67
N LEU A 136 -18.64 9.41 5.57
CA LEU A 136 -19.26 8.13 5.90
C LEU A 136 -20.12 8.27 7.19
N PRO A 137 -21.31 8.91 7.23
CA PRO A 137 -22.42 8.77 6.29
C PRO A 137 -23.21 10.09 6.01
N TYR A 138 -23.07 10.61 4.78
CA TYR A 138 -24.18 11.18 4.00
C TYR A 138 -24.71 10.18 2.94
N ARG A 139 -23.99 9.06 2.72
CA ARG A 139 -24.27 8.10 1.62
C ARG A 139 -25.17 6.91 1.97
N GLU A 140 -25.28 6.47 3.22
CA GLU A 140 -26.17 5.35 3.57
C GLU A 140 -27.64 5.78 3.74
N ALA A 141 -27.89 7.05 4.08
CA ALA A 141 -29.25 7.57 4.28
C ALA A 141 -30.11 7.64 2.99
N MET A 142 -29.51 7.54 1.80
CA MET A 142 -30.25 7.50 0.53
C MET A 142 -30.53 6.08 0.00
N VAL A 143 -29.87 5.05 0.54
CA VAL A 143 -30.06 3.65 0.08
C VAL A 143 -31.04 2.88 0.97
N THR A 144 -31.24 3.29 2.22
CA THR A 144 -32.15 2.62 3.16
C THR A 144 -33.11 3.59 3.83
N GLN A 145 -34.09 4.08 3.07
CA GLN A 145 -35.35 4.53 3.69
C GLN A 145 -36.13 3.31 4.18
N GLY A 146 -35.78 2.86 5.37
CA GLY A 146 -36.51 1.83 6.10
C GLY A 146 -35.78 1.49 7.39
N HIS A 147 -36.32 1.99 8.51
CA HIS A 147 -35.94 1.77 9.91
C HIS A 147 -35.23 2.95 10.59
N ARG A 148 -36.07 3.82 11.18
CA ARG A 148 -35.68 4.78 12.22
C ARG A 148 -35.20 4.00 13.46
N GLY A 149 -33.99 4.30 13.92
CA GLY A 149 -33.48 3.82 15.20
C GLY A 149 -32.37 4.73 15.74
N SER A 150 -32.66 5.36 16.87
CA SER A 150 -31.80 6.04 17.85
C SER A 150 -30.31 6.22 17.53
N PHE A 151 -29.89 7.49 17.39
CA PHE A 151 -28.49 7.93 17.32
C PHE A 151 -27.78 7.66 18.66
N SER A 152 -27.03 6.57 18.76
CA SER A 152 -26.02 6.39 19.80
C SER A 152 -24.69 6.91 19.27
N GLN A 153 -24.14 7.91 19.95
CA GLN A 153 -22.85 8.55 19.67
C GLN A 153 -21.73 7.49 19.67
N GLY A 154 -21.28 7.10 18.47
CA GLY A 154 -20.21 6.12 18.28
C GLY A 154 -18.86 6.67 18.75
N SER A 155 -17.97 5.79 19.21
CA SER A 155 -16.58 6.15 19.51
C SER A 155 -15.89 6.54 18.20
N TRP A 156 -15.34 7.76 18.12
CA TRP A 156 -14.62 8.30 16.96
C TRP A 156 -13.59 7.33 16.37
N ILE A 157 -12.97 6.51 17.22
CA ILE A 157 -11.99 5.47 16.83
C ILE A 157 -12.63 4.38 15.96
N GLY A 158 -13.88 4.00 16.22
CA GLY A 158 -14.62 3.01 15.44
C GLY A 158 -15.04 3.52 14.07
N GLU A 159 -15.44 4.79 13.97
CA GLU A 159 -15.78 5.45 12.71
C GLU A 159 -14.56 5.61 11.80
N MET A 160 -13.40 5.98 12.38
CA MET A 160 -12.12 6.02 11.66
C MET A 160 -11.67 4.64 11.19
N GLN A 161 -11.95 3.57 11.95
CA GLN A 161 -11.60 2.20 11.56
C GLN A 161 -12.43 1.74 10.34
N GLN A 162 -13.73 2.04 10.28
CA GLN A 162 -14.58 1.70 9.13
C GLN A 162 -14.21 2.48 7.86
N ALA A 163 -13.76 3.74 7.99
CA ALA A 163 -13.20 4.49 6.87
C ALA A 163 -11.85 3.93 6.39
N SER A 164 -11.10 3.28 7.29
CA SER A 164 -9.81 2.66 6.98
C SER A 164 -9.90 1.48 6.01
N ASP A 165 -11.05 0.82 5.92
CA ASP A 165 -11.20 -0.39 5.10
C ASP A 165 -11.35 -0.11 3.59
N LYS A 166 -11.47 1.16 3.16
CA LYS A 166 -11.69 1.52 1.76
C LYS A 166 -10.47 2.06 1.02
N SER A 167 -9.52 2.66 1.71
CA SER A 167 -8.30 3.21 1.11
C SER A 167 -7.09 2.97 2.01
N VAL A 168 -6.03 2.41 1.44
CA VAL A 168 -4.76 2.25 2.14
C VAL A 168 -4.13 3.64 2.26
N ILE A 169 -3.78 4.05 3.48
CA ILE A 169 -3.02 5.30 3.69
C ILE A 169 -1.67 4.90 4.25
N ILE A 170 -0.61 5.30 3.54
CA ILE A 170 0.77 5.08 3.94
C ILE A 170 1.36 6.45 4.27
N SER A 171 1.80 6.62 5.51
CA SER A 171 2.53 7.81 5.93
C SER A 171 4.02 7.49 6.03
N GLU A 172 4.84 8.30 5.37
CA GLU A 172 6.29 8.33 5.61
C GLU A 172 6.57 8.96 6.97
N ILE A 173 7.40 8.28 7.75
CA ILE A 173 7.89 8.74 9.07
C ILE A 173 9.42 8.64 9.06
N LEU A 174 10.08 9.70 9.50
CA LEU A 174 11.53 9.84 9.53
C LEU A 174 12.12 9.57 10.93
N ASP A 175 11.43 9.98 12.02
CA ASP A 175 11.91 9.78 13.40
C ASP A 175 11.35 8.47 14.00
N PRO A 176 12.21 7.50 14.40
CA PRO A 176 11.79 6.28 15.07
C PRO A 176 11.03 6.50 16.39
N ARG A 177 11.19 7.66 17.05
CA ARG A 177 10.46 7.98 18.29
C ARG A 177 8.98 8.24 18.01
N THR A 178 8.65 8.84 16.87
CA THR A 178 7.27 9.07 16.42
C THR A 178 6.54 7.75 16.22
N LYS A 179 7.24 6.71 15.71
CA LYS A 179 6.73 5.34 15.56
C LYS A 179 6.06 4.80 16.81
N ASN A 180 6.72 4.95 17.96
CA ASN A 180 6.26 4.34 19.21
C ASN A 180 4.92 4.94 19.65
N LEU A 181 4.70 6.23 19.35
CA LEU A 181 3.42 6.89 19.60
C LEU A 181 2.31 6.39 18.66
N LEU A 182 2.65 6.10 17.40
CA LEU A 182 1.70 5.59 16.39
C LEU A 182 1.41 4.09 16.55
N SER A 183 2.34 3.31 17.07
CA SER A 183 2.14 1.87 17.30
C SER A 183 0.94 1.55 18.22
N MET A 184 0.52 2.54 19.02
CA MET A 184 -0.62 2.44 19.92
C MET A 184 -1.95 2.81 19.24
N SER A 185 -1.92 3.43 18.06
CA SER A 185 -3.10 3.87 17.32
C SER A 185 -3.26 3.04 16.03
N LYS A 186 -4.36 2.29 15.91
CA LYS A 186 -4.69 1.49 14.70
C LYS A 186 -5.14 2.35 13.50
N ILE A 187 -4.72 3.61 13.45
CA ILE A 187 -5.34 4.65 12.62
C ILE A 187 -4.80 4.60 11.17
N SER A 188 -3.62 4.01 10.95
CA SER A 188 -3.04 3.83 9.61
C SER A 188 -1.83 2.89 9.60
N ASP A 189 -1.54 2.35 8.43
CA ASP A 189 -0.24 1.76 8.12
C ASP A 189 0.78 2.90 7.93
N TYR A 190 1.96 2.79 8.54
CA TYR A 190 3.04 3.76 8.38
C TYR A 190 4.29 3.04 7.90
N VAL A 191 5.14 3.78 7.17
CA VAL A 191 6.43 3.29 6.72
C VAL A 191 7.52 4.15 7.34
N LEU A 192 8.45 3.50 8.03
CA LEU A 192 9.69 4.11 8.50
C LEU A 192 10.79 3.89 7.48
N SER A 193 10.96 4.85 6.57
CA SER A 193 11.96 4.78 5.51
C SER A 193 13.37 4.51 6.07
N ASN A 194 13.75 5.20 7.15
CA ASN A 194 15.08 5.07 7.76
C ASN A 194 15.37 3.69 8.38
N GLU A 195 14.35 3.00 8.92
CA GLU A 195 14.53 1.66 9.48
C GLU A 195 14.68 0.62 8.37
N LEU A 196 13.91 0.73 7.29
CA LEU A 196 14.03 -0.14 6.12
C LEU A 196 15.42 -0.03 5.48
N VAL A 197 15.92 1.20 5.31
CA VAL A 197 17.28 1.45 4.79
C VAL A 197 18.34 0.86 5.73
N SER A 198 18.20 1.05 7.05
CA SER A 198 19.14 0.48 8.03
C SER A 198 19.16 -1.05 8.00
N MET A 199 18.00 -1.69 7.85
CA MET A 199 17.90 -3.15 7.70
C MET A 199 18.52 -3.62 6.39
N ALA A 200 18.28 -2.91 5.27
CA ALA A 200 18.91 -3.22 3.99
C ALA A 200 20.44 -3.15 4.07
N LEU A 201 20.98 -2.09 4.66
CA LEU A 201 22.42 -1.94 4.87
C LEU A 201 23.00 -3.05 5.75
N ALA A 202 22.31 -3.43 6.83
CA ALA A 202 22.75 -4.54 7.68
C ALA A 202 22.76 -5.87 6.92
N MET A 203 21.73 -6.16 6.11
CA MET A 203 21.67 -7.38 5.29
C MET A 203 22.83 -7.44 4.29
N VAL A 204 23.12 -6.34 3.58
CA VAL A 204 24.22 -6.26 2.60
C VAL A 204 25.60 -6.28 3.27
N ALA A 205 25.71 -5.74 4.48
CA ALA A 205 26.95 -5.80 5.26
C ALA A 205 27.28 -7.23 5.72
N GLU A 206 26.27 -8.02 6.05
CA GLU A 206 26.42 -9.45 6.40
C GLU A 206 26.75 -10.31 5.17
N ASP A 207 26.05 -10.10 4.06
CA ASP A 207 26.34 -10.78 2.78
C ASP A 207 26.08 -9.87 1.59
N ARG A 208 27.15 -9.57 0.84
CA ARG A 208 27.10 -8.70 -0.33
C ARG A 208 26.22 -9.24 -1.46
N GLN A 209 26.04 -10.56 -1.55
CA GLN A 209 25.19 -11.18 -2.57
C GLN A 209 23.70 -10.84 -2.37
N ILE A 210 23.32 -10.42 -1.16
CA ILE A 210 21.94 -10.00 -0.86
C ILE A 210 21.59 -8.70 -1.58
N ASN A 211 22.56 -7.86 -1.92
CA ASN A 211 22.31 -6.63 -2.66
C ASN A 211 21.65 -6.93 -4.01
N ASP A 212 22.16 -7.91 -4.75
CA ASP A 212 21.63 -8.32 -6.05
C ASP A 212 20.18 -8.83 -5.93
N VAL A 213 19.88 -9.55 -4.84
CA VAL A 213 18.52 -10.05 -4.55
C VAL A 213 17.56 -8.92 -4.23
N LEU A 214 17.99 -7.95 -3.41
CA LEU A 214 17.17 -6.79 -3.08
C LEU A 214 16.94 -5.89 -4.31
N GLU A 215 17.97 -5.68 -5.13
CA GLU A 215 17.87 -4.95 -6.39
C GLU A 215 16.85 -5.61 -7.32
N GLU A 216 16.90 -6.93 -7.50
CA GLU A 216 15.90 -7.64 -8.33
C GLU A 216 14.48 -7.53 -7.76
N LEU A 217 14.31 -7.63 -6.44
CA LEU A 217 12.98 -7.56 -5.80
C LEU A 217 12.35 -6.16 -5.85
N PHE A 218 13.15 -5.10 -5.98
CA PHE A 218 12.69 -3.71 -6.07
C PHE A 218 12.70 -3.15 -7.50
N ALA A 219 13.30 -3.86 -8.45
CA ALA A 219 13.30 -3.49 -9.86
C ALA A 219 11.91 -3.69 -10.50
N GLU A 220 11.63 -2.91 -11.53
CA GLU A 220 10.42 -3.06 -12.36
C GLU A 220 10.39 -4.38 -13.15
N GLU A 221 11.57 -4.89 -13.51
CA GLU A 221 11.74 -6.14 -14.25
C GLU A 221 12.26 -7.24 -13.31
N GLY A 222 11.71 -8.45 -13.43
CA GLY A 222 12.19 -9.63 -12.70
C GLY A 222 11.14 -10.24 -11.79
N ASN A 223 11.59 -10.75 -10.64
CA ASN A 223 10.72 -11.36 -9.64
C ASN A 223 10.24 -10.31 -8.64
N GLU A 224 8.93 -10.19 -8.47
CA GLU A 224 8.30 -9.34 -7.44
C GLU A 224 7.55 -10.17 -6.39
N MET A 225 7.35 -9.59 -5.21
CA MET A 225 6.51 -10.19 -4.17
C MET A 225 5.04 -9.85 -4.41
N GLN A 226 4.19 -10.87 -4.47
CA GLN A 226 2.74 -10.69 -4.69
C GLN A 226 1.90 -11.47 -3.67
N ILE A 227 0.83 -10.83 -3.19
CA ILE A 227 -0.22 -11.51 -2.43
C ILE A 227 -1.26 -12.05 -3.42
N ARG A 228 -1.46 -13.37 -3.41
CA ARG A 228 -2.37 -14.07 -4.33
C ARG A 228 -3.55 -14.67 -3.58
N GLN A 229 -4.73 -14.65 -4.21
CA GLN A 229 -5.93 -15.27 -3.65
C GLN A 229 -5.76 -16.80 -3.56
N ALA A 230 -6.20 -17.39 -2.44
CA ALA A 230 -6.05 -18.83 -2.19
C ALA A 230 -6.77 -19.70 -3.24
N ASN A 231 -7.89 -19.21 -3.80
CA ASN A 231 -8.70 -19.89 -4.81
C ASN A 231 -7.95 -20.19 -6.14
N LEU A 232 -6.76 -19.61 -6.34
CA LEU A 232 -5.87 -19.92 -7.46
C LEU A 232 -5.13 -21.24 -7.26
N TYR A 233 -4.91 -21.66 -6.00
CA TYR A 233 -4.08 -22.82 -5.64
C TYR A 233 -4.88 -23.97 -5.03
N LEU A 234 -5.95 -23.66 -4.30
CA LEU A 234 -6.76 -24.64 -3.57
C LEU A 234 -8.25 -24.38 -3.72
N ARG A 235 -9.05 -25.43 -3.58
CA ARG A 235 -10.52 -25.35 -3.52
C ARG A 235 -11.00 -25.12 -2.08
N GLU A 236 -12.20 -24.59 -1.96
CA GLU A 236 -12.84 -24.45 -0.66
C GLU A 236 -13.02 -25.83 0.01
N GLY A 237 -12.59 -25.95 1.27
CA GLY A 237 -12.58 -27.21 2.02
C GLY A 237 -11.45 -28.19 1.65
N GLU A 238 -10.53 -27.82 0.75
CA GLU A 238 -9.40 -28.69 0.39
C GLU A 238 -8.28 -28.63 1.44
N GLU A 239 -7.97 -29.78 2.06
CA GLU A 239 -6.86 -29.88 3.01
C GLU A 239 -5.55 -30.23 2.30
N LEU A 240 -4.60 -29.29 2.29
CA LEU A 240 -3.27 -29.45 1.70
C LEU A 240 -2.19 -29.08 2.70
N SER A 241 -1.06 -29.76 2.61
CA SER A 241 0.19 -29.30 3.20
C SER A 241 0.72 -28.07 2.46
N PHE A 242 1.53 -27.26 3.15
CA PHE A 242 2.19 -26.11 2.53
C PHE A 242 3.10 -26.54 1.35
N TYR A 243 3.69 -27.73 1.44
CA TYR A 243 4.52 -28.27 0.35
C TYR A 243 3.71 -28.57 -0.92
N GLU A 244 2.49 -29.08 -0.80
CA GLU A 244 1.59 -29.30 -1.95
C GLU A 244 1.20 -27.97 -2.62
N ILE A 245 0.97 -26.92 -1.81
CA ILE A 245 0.70 -25.57 -2.32
C ILE A 245 1.92 -25.05 -3.10
N ILE A 246 3.14 -25.21 -2.57
CA ILE A 246 4.37 -24.86 -3.29
C ILE A 246 4.42 -25.59 -4.64
N LEU A 247 4.19 -26.91 -4.67
CA LEU A 247 4.25 -27.69 -5.91
C LEU A 247 3.22 -27.21 -6.95
N ARG A 248 2.01 -26.84 -6.52
CA ARG A 248 1.00 -26.25 -7.41
C ARG A 248 1.41 -24.88 -7.94
N ALA A 249 1.93 -24.01 -7.07
CA ALA A 249 2.39 -22.69 -7.48
C ALA A 249 3.59 -22.75 -8.46
N ARG A 250 4.44 -23.77 -8.36
CA ARG A 250 5.52 -23.99 -9.33
C ARG A 250 5.01 -24.28 -10.75
N GLN A 251 3.79 -24.81 -10.90
CA GLN A 251 3.15 -24.93 -12.23
C GLN A 251 2.86 -23.55 -12.87
N ARG A 252 2.81 -22.48 -12.06
CA ARG A 252 2.67 -21.08 -12.47
C ARG A 252 3.99 -20.31 -12.49
N ARG A 253 5.13 -20.99 -12.29
CA ARG A 253 6.47 -20.39 -12.10
C ARG A 253 6.56 -19.48 -10.86
N GLU A 254 5.71 -19.68 -9.86
CA GLU A 254 5.71 -18.90 -8.64
C GLU A 254 6.48 -19.61 -7.51
N ILE A 255 7.04 -18.83 -6.58
CA ILE A 255 7.68 -19.34 -5.36
C ILE A 255 6.83 -18.88 -4.17
N VAL A 256 6.13 -19.83 -3.54
CA VAL A 256 5.32 -19.53 -2.35
C VAL A 256 6.22 -19.48 -1.12
N ILE A 257 6.37 -18.29 -0.56
CA ILE A 257 7.19 -18.05 0.64
C ILE A 257 6.35 -18.04 1.93
N GLY A 258 5.03 -17.92 1.86
CA GLY A 258 4.18 -17.83 3.05
C GLY A 258 2.68 -17.80 2.77
N TYR A 259 1.88 -17.58 3.81
CA TYR A 259 0.43 -17.39 3.71
C TYR A 259 -0.10 -16.46 4.81
N ARG A 260 -1.28 -15.90 4.61
CA ARG A 260 -2.06 -15.20 5.65
C ARG A 260 -3.46 -15.80 5.69
N GLN A 261 -3.91 -16.21 6.88
CA GLN A 261 -5.28 -16.68 7.08
C GLN A 261 -6.24 -15.49 7.09
N SER A 262 -7.52 -15.70 6.76
CA SER A 262 -8.52 -14.64 6.68
C SER A 262 -8.71 -13.87 8.00
N SER A 263 -8.60 -14.56 9.13
CA SER A 263 -8.72 -13.98 10.48
C SER A 263 -7.38 -13.52 11.08
N ALA A 264 -6.27 -13.75 10.40
CA ALA A 264 -4.94 -13.44 10.93
C ALA A 264 -4.51 -12.02 10.54
N GLU A 265 -4.04 -11.26 11.53
CA GLU A 265 -3.50 -9.90 11.32
C GLU A 265 -2.16 -9.93 10.57
N ARG A 266 -1.35 -10.98 10.76
CA ARG A 266 0.01 -11.09 10.19
C ARG A 266 0.15 -12.28 9.25
N ALA A 267 0.91 -12.09 8.18
CA ALA A 267 1.35 -13.17 7.31
C ALA A 267 2.43 -14.02 7.99
N ILE A 268 2.44 -15.32 7.70
CA ILE A 268 3.47 -16.25 8.15
C ILE A 268 4.37 -16.55 6.96
N ILE A 269 5.59 -16.02 7.00
CA ILE A 269 6.64 -16.33 6.02
C ILE A 269 7.45 -17.53 6.51
N ASN A 270 7.80 -18.42 5.59
CA ASN A 270 8.49 -19.69 5.83
C ASN A 270 7.81 -20.56 6.92
N PRO A 271 6.53 -20.94 6.76
CA PRO A 271 5.79 -21.66 7.77
C PRO A 271 6.40 -23.03 8.08
N GLN A 272 6.32 -23.44 9.34
CA GLN A 272 6.79 -24.74 9.85
C GLN A 272 5.68 -25.44 10.66
N PRO A 273 5.55 -26.79 10.59
CA PRO A 273 6.20 -27.70 9.64
C PRO A 273 5.54 -27.66 8.25
N LYS A 274 6.35 -27.79 7.19
CA LYS A 274 5.87 -27.71 5.79
C LYS A 274 5.04 -28.90 5.30
N THR A 275 5.15 -30.05 5.99
CA THR A 275 4.60 -31.35 5.57
C THR A 275 3.34 -31.78 6.30
N ARG A 276 2.92 -31.06 7.35
CA ARG A 276 1.74 -31.45 8.13
C ARG A 276 0.48 -30.91 7.44
N ASN A 277 -0.44 -31.80 7.08
CA ASN A 277 -1.80 -31.42 6.71
C ASN A 277 -2.44 -30.81 7.96
N ARG A 278 -2.74 -29.50 7.93
CA ARG A 278 -3.51 -28.86 8.99
C ARG A 278 -4.99 -28.96 8.62
N GLY A 279 -5.58 -30.10 8.97
CA GLY A 279 -7.03 -30.23 9.11
C GLY A 279 -7.49 -29.66 10.45
N GLY A 280 -8.63 -28.96 10.42
CA GLY A 280 -9.51 -28.65 11.55
C GLY A 280 -8.94 -27.90 12.76
N HIS A 281 -9.25 -26.59 12.86
CA HIS A 281 -10.25 -26.08 13.81
C HIS A 281 -10.57 -24.61 13.51
#